data_AF-A0A934KK28-F1
#
_entry.id   AF-A0A934KK28-F1
#
_cell.length_a   1.000
_cell.length_b   1.000
_cell.length_c   1.000
_cell.angle_alpha   90.00
_cell.angle_beta   90.00
_cell.angle_gamma   90.00
#
_symmetry.space_group_name_H-M   'P 1'
#
loop_
_entity.id
_entity.type
_entity.pdbx_description
1 polymer ?
#
loop_
_entity_poly.entity_id
_entity_poly.type
_entity_poly.pdbx_seq_one_letter_code
_entity_poly.pdbx_strand_id
1 'polypeptide(L)'
;MQDVSVGIDVAESRRGLDLVALDGDRRIVAARSHLAVVDAAQLVHELEPSMVCIDSPSQWSTSGSSREAERELRTVGINAYRTPAQDRAGPFHDWMRAGFTIYEAIGHDYPRYRGGDVMGTAAEYFPHASAVVLAGRIGPLKDKLAFRRHVLEDHGVATTSLRTQDQVDAALGALTGLIALAGGSSWVGDADEGALLLPCLKPTVRYLRVEGTPLVAGGAGKTSVRSRSQSSLTTMARQTCACGCGAVVRRTFLPGHDAKLRSQLLRKARTGASAQAELKRRNWLL
;
A
#
# COMPACT_ATOMS: atom_id res chain seq x y z
N MET A 1 7.88 20.37 13.39
CA MET A 1 8.54 19.74 12.23
C MET A 1 7.46 19.49 11.20
N GLN A 2 7.71 19.82 9.93
CA GLN A 2 6.82 19.34 8.86
C GLN A 2 7.17 17.88 8.62
N ASP A 3 6.19 17.00 8.61
CA ASP A 3 6.42 15.59 8.33
C ASP A 3 6.88 15.45 6.88
N VAL A 4 8.05 14.86 6.67
CA VAL A 4 8.56 14.50 5.34
C VAL A 4 8.32 13.02 5.14
N SER A 5 7.82 12.64 3.96
CA SER A 5 7.79 11.24 3.56
C SER A 5 8.57 11.04 2.27
N VAL A 6 9.34 9.96 2.23
CA VAL A 6 10.13 9.55 1.07
C VAL A 6 9.48 8.35 0.42
N GLY A 7 9.37 8.37 -0.90
CA GLY A 7 9.06 7.21 -1.72
C GLY A 7 10.24 6.83 -2.59
N ILE A 8 10.48 5.53 -2.73
CA ILE A 8 11.57 4.94 -3.50
C ILE A 8 10.97 3.95 -4.49
N ASP A 9 11.20 4.15 -5.77
CA ASP A 9 10.93 3.16 -6.82
C ASP A 9 12.18 2.32 -7.06
N VAL A 10 12.02 1.00 -7.05
CA VAL A 10 13.11 0.04 -7.18
C VAL A 10 13.06 -0.59 -8.56
N ALA A 11 14.07 -0.30 -9.36
CA ALA A 11 14.30 -1.01 -10.61
C ALA A 11 15.40 -2.08 -10.44
N GLU A 12 15.65 -2.82 -11.52
CA GLU A 12 16.83 -3.70 -11.61
C GLU A 12 18.13 -2.91 -11.35
N SER A 13 19.15 -3.56 -10.81
CA SER A 13 20.39 -2.92 -10.33
C SER A 13 21.11 -2.03 -11.36
N ARG A 14 20.92 -2.28 -12.66
CA ARG A 14 21.49 -1.45 -13.75
C ARG A 14 20.76 -0.13 -13.98
N ARG A 15 19.50 -0.01 -13.56
CA ARG A 15 18.68 1.20 -13.71
C ARG A 15 18.78 2.13 -12.50
N GLY A 16 19.12 1.58 -11.32
CA GLY A 16 19.21 2.31 -10.07
C GLY A 16 17.84 2.52 -9.41
N LEU A 17 17.82 3.37 -8.39
CA LEU A 17 16.65 3.71 -7.60
C LEU A 17 16.22 5.15 -7.91
N ASP A 18 14.91 5.38 -7.98
CA ASP A 18 14.34 6.72 -8.08
C ASP A 18 13.73 7.09 -6.72
N LEU A 19 14.05 8.28 -6.22
CA LEU A 19 13.64 8.76 -4.90
C LEU A 19 12.90 10.09 -5.05
N VAL A 20 11.72 10.19 -4.44
CA VAL A 20 10.97 11.45 -4.29
C VAL A 20 10.62 11.67 -2.83
N ALA A 21 10.80 12.89 -2.36
CA ALA A 21 10.42 13.32 -1.02
C ALA A 21 9.32 14.38 -1.09
N LEU A 22 8.27 14.21 -0.29
CA LEU A 22 7.20 15.18 -0.13
C LEU A 22 7.20 15.72 1.30
N ASP A 23 6.98 17.03 1.45
CA ASP A 23 6.69 17.66 2.75
C ASP A 23 5.19 17.51 3.12
N GLY A 24 4.82 17.98 4.32
CA GLY A 24 3.43 17.92 4.81
C GLY A 24 2.42 18.71 3.95
N ASP A 25 2.90 19.67 3.16
CA ASP A 25 2.11 20.42 2.18
C ASP A 25 2.05 19.72 0.81
N ARG A 26 2.58 18.50 0.71
CA ARG A 26 2.66 17.67 -0.51
C ARG A 26 3.51 18.28 -1.62
N ARG A 27 4.46 19.16 -1.27
CA ARG A 27 5.43 19.71 -2.22
C ARG A 27 6.62 18.77 -2.35
N ILE A 28 7.11 18.63 -3.57
CA ILE A 28 8.33 17.87 -3.85
C ILE A 28 9.52 18.69 -3.31
N VAL A 29 10.16 18.17 -2.27
CA VAL A 29 11.37 18.77 -1.67
C VAL A 29 12.66 18.11 -2.16
N ALA A 30 12.57 16.87 -2.65
CA ALA A 30 13.66 16.20 -3.35
C ALA A 30 13.10 15.27 -4.44
N ALA A 31 13.81 15.20 -5.57
CA ALA A 31 13.60 14.20 -6.61
C ALA A 31 14.94 13.83 -7.23
N ARG A 32 15.29 12.54 -7.25
CA ARG A 32 16.53 12.01 -7.80
C ARG A 32 16.23 10.71 -8.53
N SER A 33 17.02 10.40 -9.54
CA SER A 33 16.88 9.20 -10.35
C SER A 33 18.22 8.49 -10.51
N HIS A 34 18.16 7.20 -10.84
CA HIS A 34 19.35 6.38 -11.10
C HIS A 34 20.35 6.32 -9.93
N LEU A 35 19.85 6.39 -8.69
CA LEU A 35 20.70 6.31 -7.51
C LEU A 35 21.20 4.88 -7.31
N ALA A 36 22.45 4.73 -6.89
CA ALA A 36 22.87 3.48 -6.26
C ALA A 36 22.21 3.37 -4.87
N VAL A 37 22.14 2.16 -4.32
CA VAL A 37 21.54 1.93 -2.99
C VAL A 37 22.20 2.77 -1.90
N VAL A 38 23.54 2.90 -1.95
CA VAL A 38 24.30 3.72 -0.99
C VAL A 38 23.92 5.20 -1.06
N ASP A 39 23.74 5.74 -2.27
CA ASP A 39 23.38 7.15 -2.46
C ASP A 39 21.92 7.41 -2.04
N ALA A 40 21.02 6.46 -2.31
CA ALA A 40 19.63 6.53 -1.85
C ALA A 40 19.54 6.46 -0.32
N ALA A 41 20.32 5.58 0.32
CA ALA A 41 20.37 5.48 1.78
C ALA A 41 20.93 6.76 2.42
N GLN A 42 22.02 7.31 1.87
CA GLN A 42 22.58 8.59 2.31
C GLN A 42 21.56 9.73 2.20
N LEU A 43 20.84 9.81 1.08
CA LEU A 43 19.81 10.83 0.90
C LEU A 43 18.63 10.65 1.87
N VAL A 44 18.25 9.42 2.20
CA VAL A 44 17.26 9.15 3.25
C VAL A 44 17.73 9.68 4.60
N HIS A 45 19.00 9.48 4.96
CA HIS A 45 19.54 10.01 6.22
C HIS A 45 19.57 11.54 6.23
N GLU A 46 19.95 12.18 5.12
CA GLU A 46 19.98 13.64 5.00
C GLU A 46 18.60 14.30 5.08
N LEU A 47 17.56 13.61 4.59
CA LEU A 47 16.19 14.11 4.58
C LEU A 47 15.46 13.90 5.90
N GLU A 48 15.95 12.99 6.76
CA GLU A 48 15.32 12.59 8.03
C GLU A 48 13.79 12.40 7.93
N PRO A 49 13.26 11.62 6.96
CA PRO A 49 11.82 11.51 6.77
C PRO A 49 11.14 10.84 7.96
N SER A 50 9.90 11.24 8.24
CA SER A 50 9.04 10.56 9.22
C SER A 50 8.64 9.15 8.77
N MET A 51 8.74 8.85 7.46
CA MET A 51 8.44 7.55 6.88
C MET A 51 9.07 7.36 5.50
N VAL A 52 9.53 6.14 5.21
CA VAL A 52 10.04 5.73 3.89
C VAL A 52 9.11 4.67 3.29
N CYS A 53 8.69 4.84 2.04
CA CYS A 53 7.89 3.87 1.28
C CYS A 53 8.72 3.33 0.11
N ILE A 54 8.88 2.00 -0.01
CA ILE A 54 9.74 1.37 -1.03
C ILE A 54 8.90 0.45 -1.94
N ASP A 55 9.01 0.61 -3.28
CA ASP A 55 8.35 -0.26 -4.27
C ASP A 55 9.12 -1.56 -4.44
N SER A 56 9.14 -2.33 -3.36
CA SER A 56 9.65 -3.68 -3.36
C SER A 56 8.99 -4.46 -2.24
N PRO A 57 8.79 -5.78 -2.42
CA PRO A 57 8.63 -6.67 -1.28
C PRO A 57 9.66 -6.32 -0.20
N SER A 58 9.21 -6.27 1.05
CA SER A 58 10.09 -6.07 2.20
C SER A 58 10.89 -7.31 2.58
N GLN A 59 10.49 -8.49 2.07
CA GLN A 59 11.16 -9.77 2.26
C GLN A 59 10.58 -10.87 1.34
N TRP A 60 11.25 -12.03 1.31
CA TRP A 60 10.76 -13.24 0.63
C TRP A 60 9.53 -13.85 1.34
N SER A 61 8.79 -14.70 0.60
CA SER A 61 7.81 -15.60 1.23
C SER A 61 8.50 -16.65 2.11
N THR A 62 7.84 -17.04 3.19
CA THR A 62 8.29 -18.04 4.17
C THR A 62 8.03 -19.49 3.74
N SER A 63 7.06 -19.74 2.86
CA SER A 63 6.67 -21.13 2.52
C SER A 63 6.04 -21.32 1.14
N GLY A 64 5.93 -20.27 0.33
CA GLY A 64 5.04 -20.24 -0.83
C GLY A 64 5.64 -19.80 -2.15
N SER A 65 4.75 -19.80 -3.17
CA SER A 65 5.00 -19.17 -4.47
C SER A 65 4.54 -17.70 -4.53
N SER A 66 4.06 -17.16 -3.41
CA SER A 66 3.55 -15.78 -3.24
C SER A 66 3.36 -15.48 -1.75
N ARG A 67 3.37 -14.21 -1.36
CA ARG A 67 3.12 -13.74 0.01
C ARG A 67 1.65 -13.49 0.29
N GLU A 68 1.28 -13.34 1.57
CA GLU A 68 -0.09 -13.01 1.97
C GLU A 68 -0.59 -11.70 1.36
N ALA A 69 0.24 -10.66 1.33
CA ALA A 69 -0.11 -9.35 0.76
C ALA A 69 -0.59 -9.46 -0.70
N GLU A 70 0.11 -10.26 -1.51
CA GLU A 70 -0.20 -10.46 -2.93
C GLU A 70 -1.52 -11.23 -3.13
N ARG A 71 -1.80 -12.19 -2.25
CA ARG A 71 -3.07 -12.94 -2.25
C ARG A 71 -4.23 -12.03 -1.86
N GLU A 72 -4.05 -11.22 -0.83
CA GLU A 72 -5.08 -10.27 -0.36
C GLU A 72 -5.38 -9.19 -1.40
N LEU A 73 -4.36 -8.58 -2.02
CA LEU A 73 -4.56 -7.62 -3.12
C LEU A 73 -5.38 -8.20 -4.27
N ARG A 74 -5.16 -9.48 -4.61
CA ARG A 74 -5.90 -10.16 -5.68
C ARG A 74 -7.39 -10.22 -5.37
N THR A 75 -7.79 -10.37 -4.10
CA THR A 75 -9.20 -10.42 -3.70
C THR A 75 -9.95 -9.12 -4.02
N VAL A 76 -9.26 -7.99 -4.00
CA VAL A 76 -9.82 -6.67 -4.35
C VAL A 76 -9.60 -6.29 -5.83
N GLY A 77 -9.09 -7.22 -6.64
CA GLY A 77 -8.90 -7.04 -8.09
C GLY A 77 -7.57 -6.42 -8.50
N ILE A 78 -6.61 -6.30 -7.57
CA ILE A 78 -5.27 -5.76 -7.83
C ILE A 78 -4.27 -6.91 -7.93
N ASN A 79 -3.53 -7.02 -9.03
CA ASN A 79 -2.52 -8.06 -9.21
C ASN A 79 -1.12 -7.47 -9.04
N ALA A 80 -0.41 -7.90 -7.99
CA ALA A 80 1.01 -7.67 -7.81
C ALA A 80 1.84 -8.85 -8.36
N TYR A 81 3.12 -8.62 -8.65
CA TYR A 81 4.05 -9.72 -8.91
C TYR A 81 4.17 -10.62 -7.69
N ARG A 82 4.33 -11.91 -7.91
CA ARG A 82 4.46 -12.87 -6.82
C ARG A 82 5.88 -12.84 -6.28
N THR A 83 6.02 -12.75 -4.96
CA THR A 83 7.31 -12.87 -4.28
C THR A 83 7.44 -14.30 -3.77
N PRO A 84 8.31 -15.13 -4.37
CA PRO A 84 8.48 -16.51 -3.95
C PRO A 84 9.31 -16.60 -2.66
N ALA A 85 9.49 -17.82 -2.16
CA ALA A 85 10.58 -18.12 -1.24
C ALA A 85 11.96 -17.95 -1.93
N GLN A 86 13.00 -17.65 -1.16
CA GLN A 86 14.33 -17.31 -1.66
C GLN A 86 14.95 -18.41 -2.54
N ASP A 87 14.75 -19.67 -2.16
CA ASP A 87 15.24 -20.86 -2.88
C ASP A 87 14.58 -21.06 -4.25
N ARG A 88 13.47 -20.37 -4.52
CA ARG A 88 12.72 -20.40 -5.77
C ARG A 88 12.89 -19.12 -6.60
N ALA A 89 13.64 -18.14 -6.11
CA ALA A 89 13.85 -16.88 -6.79
C ALA A 89 14.92 -17.00 -7.89
N GLY A 90 14.49 -16.91 -9.16
CA GLY A 90 15.38 -16.79 -10.32
C GLY A 90 15.72 -15.33 -10.71
N PRO A 91 16.44 -15.10 -11.83
CA PRO A 91 16.93 -13.78 -12.27
C PRO A 91 15.86 -12.70 -12.43
N PHE A 92 14.62 -13.08 -12.74
CA PHE A 92 13.49 -12.15 -12.78
C PHE A 92 13.28 -11.37 -11.46
N HIS A 93 13.72 -11.92 -10.32
CA HIS A 93 13.54 -11.33 -9.00
C HIS A 93 14.72 -10.47 -8.54
N ASP A 94 15.69 -10.16 -9.42
CA ASP A 94 16.87 -9.39 -9.04
C ASP A 94 16.54 -7.96 -8.57
N TRP A 95 15.46 -7.36 -9.08
CA TRP A 95 14.93 -6.10 -8.57
C TRP A 95 14.44 -6.21 -7.11
N MET A 96 13.85 -7.35 -6.71
CA MET A 96 13.46 -7.59 -5.31
C MET A 96 14.68 -7.66 -4.40
N ARG A 97 15.80 -8.24 -4.88
CA ARG A 97 17.06 -8.27 -4.14
C ARG A 97 17.60 -6.86 -3.91
N ALA A 98 17.57 -6.00 -4.93
CA ALA A 98 17.93 -4.59 -4.79
C ALA A 98 17.04 -3.89 -3.75
N GLY A 99 15.74 -4.20 -3.76
CA GLY A 99 14.80 -3.76 -2.74
C GLY A 99 15.19 -4.19 -1.32
N PHE A 100 15.55 -5.46 -1.11
CA PHE A 100 16.01 -5.91 0.21
C PHE A 100 17.28 -5.20 0.66
N THR A 101 18.21 -4.91 -0.27
CA THR A 101 19.43 -4.17 0.05
C THR A 101 19.14 -2.75 0.52
N ILE A 102 18.18 -2.03 -0.07
CA ILE A 102 17.82 -0.69 0.45
C ILE A 102 17.14 -0.79 1.82
N TYR A 103 16.27 -1.77 2.07
CA TYR A 103 15.72 -2.00 3.40
C TYR A 103 16.78 -2.30 4.46
N GLU A 104 17.83 -3.04 4.10
CA GLU A 104 18.97 -3.33 4.99
C GLU A 104 19.80 -2.08 5.23
N ALA A 105 20.08 -1.31 4.19
CA ALA A 105 20.92 -0.10 4.26
C ALA A 105 20.34 0.99 5.16
N ILE A 106 19.01 1.15 5.20
CA ILE A 106 18.34 2.15 6.07
C ILE A 106 17.80 1.54 7.37
N GLY A 107 17.89 0.22 7.56
CA GLY A 107 17.11 -0.52 8.55
C GLY A 107 17.45 -0.22 10.01
N HIS A 108 18.62 0.38 10.27
CA HIS A 108 18.99 0.85 11.62
C HIS A 108 18.10 2.02 12.07
N ASP A 109 17.88 2.99 11.19
CA ASP A 109 17.10 4.20 11.48
C ASP A 109 15.62 4.05 11.10
N TYR A 110 15.35 3.26 10.06
CA TYR A 110 14.02 2.99 9.52
C TYR A 110 13.73 1.49 9.49
N PRO A 111 13.41 0.86 10.63
CA PRO A 111 13.03 -0.55 10.67
C PRO A 111 11.86 -0.86 9.73
N ARG A 112 11.85 -2.08 9.19
CA ARG A 112 10.77 -2.55 8.31
C ARG A 112 9.42 -2.46 9.02
N TYR A 113 8.44 -1.86 8.36
CA TYR A 113 7.06 -1.81 8.83
C TYR A 113 6.45 -3.22 8.86
N ARG A 114 5.89 -3.60 10.02
CA ARG A 114 5.30 -4.93 10.27
C ARG A 114 3.81 -4.89 10.59
N GLY A 115 3.15 -3.76 10.29
CA GLY A 115 1.78 -3.49 10.71
C GLY A 115 1.74 -2.81 12.08
N GLY A 116 1.09 -1.65 12.17
CA GLY A 116 0.98 -0.89 13.41
C GLY A 116 1.29 0.59 13.20
N ASP A 117 2.10 1.15 14.10
CA ASP A 117 2.61 2.52 13.96
C ASP A 117 3.55 2.62 12.75
N VAL A 118 3.41 3.71 12.00
CA VAL A 118 4.13 3.97 10.75
C VAL A 118 5.31 4.92 10.95
N MET A 119 5.31 5.68 12.05
CA MET A 119 6.34 6.68 12.34
C MET A 119 7.72 6.03 12.45
N GLY A 120 8.70 6.58 11.73
CA GLY A 120 10.08 6.09 11.73
C GLY A 120 10.24 4.70 11.10
N THR A 121 9.37 4.29 10.19
CA THR A 121 9.45 2.97 9.53
C THR A 121 9.71 3.05 8.04
N ALA A 122 10.29 1.98 7.49
CA ALA A 122 10.35 1.71 6.07
C ALA A 122 9.24 0.71 5.68
N ALA A 123 8.25 1.14 4.92
CA ALA A 123 7.13 0.32 4.50
C ALA A 123 7.18 -0.07 3.03
N GLU A 124 6.67 -1.25 2.75
CA GLU A 124 6.38 -1.67 1.38
C GLU A 124 5.16 -0.92 0.86
N TYR A 125 5.27 -0.36 -0.34
CA TYR A 125 4.10 0.07 -1.10
C TYR A 125 4.15 -0.55 -2.50
N PHE A 126 3.06 -0.45 -3.23
CA PHE A 126 2.98 -0.87 -4.62
C PHE A 126 2.30 0.24 -5.43
N PRO A 127 3.01 0.94 -6.35
CA PRO A 127 2.50 2.14 -7.01
C PRO A 127 1.16 1.92 -7.71
N HIS A 128 0.95 0.73 -8.29
CA HIS A 128 -0.35 0.42 -8.88
C HIS A 128 -1.47 0.28 -7.83
N ALA A 129 -1.22 -0.38 -6.69
CA ALA A 129 -2.21 -0.47 -5.64
C ALA A 129 -2.54 0.91 -5.05
N SER A 130 -1.52 1.72 -4.74
CA SER A 130 -1.72 3.08 -4.23
C SER A 130 -2.55 3.92 -5.20
N ALA A 131 -2.20 3.94 -6.49
CA ALA A 131 -2.96 4.69 -7.49
C ALA A 131 -4.42 4.21 -7.62
N VAL A 132 -4.66 2.90 -7.63
CA VAL A 132 -6.01 2.32 -7.72
C VAL A 132 -6.86 2.66 -6.50
N VAL A 133 -6.26 2.55 -5.31
CA VAL A 133 -6.93 2.84 -4.04
C VAL A 133 -7.32 4.31 -3.97
N LEU A 134 -6.38 5.22 -4.27
CA LEU A 134 -6.63 6.66 -4.28
C LEU A 134 -7.67 7.08 -5.32
N ALA A 135 -7.63 6.47 -6.51
CA ALA A 135 -8.61 6.74 -7.57
C ALA A 135 -9.98 6.09 -7.31
N GLY A 136 -10.06 5.11 -6.41
CA GLY A 136 -11.24 4.26 -6.23
C GLY A 136 -11.57 3.35 -7.43
N ARG A 137 -10.65 3.19 -8.40
CA ARG A 137 -10.87 2.46 -9.66
C ARG A 137 -9.58 1.96 -10.29
N ILE A 138 -9.68 0.91 -11.10
CA ILE A 138 -8.56 0.45 -11.93
C ILE A 138 -8.51 1.30 -13.20
N GLY A 139 -7.43 2.06 -13.35
CA GLY A 139 -7.15 2.88 -14.53
C GLY A 139 -6.91 2.08 -15.82
N PRO A 140 -6.81 2.77 -16.97
CA PRO A 140 -6.59 2.15 -18.27
C PRO A 140 -5.21 1.49 -18.38
N LEU A 141 -5.14 0.32 -19.02
CA LEU A 141 -3.87 -0.43 -19.16
C LEU A 141 -2.80 0.29 -19.99
N LYS A 142 -3.23 1.02 -21.02
CA LYS A 142 -2.35 1.63 -22.02
C LYS A 142 -1.76 2.98 -21.59
N ASP A 143 -2.27 3.56 -20.51
CA ASP A 143 -1.89 4.91 -20.09
C ASP A 143 -1.68 4.99 -18.57
N LYS A 144 -0.83 4.10 -18.06
CA LYS A 144 -0.53 4.00 -16.62
C LYS A 144 0.09 5.29 -16.10
N LEU A 145 0.99 5.90 -16.87
CA LEU A 145 1.71 7.10 -16.47
C LEU A 145 0.77 8.30 -16.34
N ALA A 146 -0.09 8.58 -17.33
CA ALA A 146 -1.03 9.68 -17.21
C ALA A 146 -2.07 9.42 -16.10
N PHE A 147 -2.53 8.18 -15.94
CA PHE A 147 -3.41 7.80 -14.84
C PHE A 147 -2.77 8.12 -13.47
N ARG A 148 -1.52 7.73 -13.26
CA ARG A 148 -0.81 7.96 -11.99
C ARG A 148 -0.52 9.44 -11.73
N ARG A 149 -0.16 10.19 -12.78
CA ARG A 149 -0.02 11.65 -12.67
C ARG A 149 -1.33 12.32 -12.26
N HIS A 150 -2.42 11.96 -12.92
CA HIS A 150 -3.73 12.51 -12.59
C HIS A 150 -4.13 12.18 -11.14
N VAL A 151 -3.84 10.97 -10.66
CA VAL A 151 -4.06 10.61 -9.24
C VAL A 151 -3.24 11.48 -8.30
N LEU A 152 -1.96 11.71 -8.59
CA LEU A 152 -1.11 12.61 -7.79
C LEU A 152 -1.66 14.04 -7.76
N GLU A 153 -2.08 14.56 -8.91
CA GLU A 153 -2.62 15.91 -9.07
C GLU A 153 -3.98 16.09 -8.35
N ASP A 154 -4.86 15.10 -8.45
CA ASP A 154 -6.14 15.04 -7.70
C ASP A 154 -5.90 15.06 -6.19
N HIS A 155 -4.71 14.63 -5.76
CA HIS A 155 -4.27 14.65 -4.36
C HIS A 155 -3.27 15.77 -4.07
N GLY A 156 -3.21 16.82 -4.90
CA GLY A 156 -2.48 18.05 -4.62
C GLY A 156 -0.96 17.97 -4.77
N VAL A 157 -0.42 16.90 -5.40
CA VAL A 157 1.00 16.80 -5.73
C VAL A 157 1.21 17.30 -7.16
N ALA A 158 1.97 18.38 -7.33
CA ALA A 158 2.32 18.89 -8.65
C ALA A 158 3.33 17.95 -9.35
N THR A 159 3.03 17.49 -10.56
CA THR A 159 3.84 16.47 -11.25
C THR A 159 4.76 17.01 -12.35
N THR A 160 4.77 18.32 -12.58
CA THR A 160 5.48 18.97 -13.70
C THR A 160 7.00 18.77 -13.65
N SER A 161 7.57 18.60 -12.45
CA SER A 161 9.00 18.35 -12.24
C SER A 161 9.39 16.88 -12.35
N LEU A 162 8.43 15.95 -12.26
CA LEU A 162 8.65 14.52 -12.38
C LEU A 162 8.76 14.18 -13.87
N ARG A 163 9.86 13.57 -14.30
CA ARG A 163 10.19 13.35 -15.71
C ARG A 163 9.93 11.90 -16.16
N THR A 164 10.13 10.94 -15.27
CA THR A 164 10.06 9.50 -15.57
C THR A 164 8.84 8.85 -14.93
N GLN A 165 8.52 7.62 -15.36
CA GLN A 165 7.52 6.81 -14.66
C GLN A 165 7.98 6.45 -13.26
N ASP A 166 9.25 6.10 -13.10
CA ASP A 166 9.85 5.67 -11.83
C ASP A 166 9.79 6.81 -10.79
N GLN A 167 10.00 8.08 -11.20
CA GLN A 167 9.75 9.25 -10.34
C GLN A 167 8.28 9.44 -9.97
N VAL A 168 7.35 9.16 -10.89
CA VAL A 168 5.90 9.23 -10.61
C VAL A 168 5.50 8.12 -9.63
N ASP A 169 6.09 6.94 -9.75
CA ASP A 169 5.86 5.80 -8.87
C ASP A 169 6.44 6.10 -7.48
N ALA A 170 7.67 6.60 -7.39
CA ALA A 170 8.28 7.10 -6.15
C ALA A 170 7.44 8.21 -5.49
N ALA A 171 6.89 9.16 -6.26
CA ALA A 171 6.01 10.20 -5.73
C ALA A 171 4.70 9.62 -5.15
N LEU A 172 4.14 8.55 -5.74
CA LEU A 172 3.01 7.82 -5.15
C LEU A 172 3.40 7.15 -3.83
N GLY A 173 4.63 6.65 -3.72
CA GLY A 173 5.18 6.15 -2.46
C GLY A 173 5.21 7.22 -1.37
N ALA A 174 5.79 8.38 -1.66
CA ALA A 174 5.85 9.50 -0.72
C ALA A 174 4.45 9.98 -0.29
N LEU A 175 3.51 10.09 -1.24
CA LEU A 175 2.12 10.45 -0.93
C LEU A 175 1.44 9.38 -0.06
N THR A 176 1.72 8.10 -0.33
CA THR A 176 1.21 6.99 0.48
C THR A 176 1.67 7.10 1.94
N GLY A 177 2.95 7.44 2.14
CA GLY A 177 3.50 7.66 3.49
C GLY A 177 2.92 8.88 4.21
N LEU A 178 2.75 10.02 3.53
CA LEU A 178 2.08 11.20 4.12
C LEU A 178 0.64 10.88 4.55
N ILE A 179 -0.12 10.16 3.73
CA ILE A 179 -1.48 9.73 4.08
C ILE A 179 -1.46 8.79 5.29
N ALA A 180 -0.47 7.91 5.38
CA ALA A 180 -0.31 7.02 6.52
C ALA A 180 0.04 7.75 7.82
N LEU A 181 0.95 8.72 7.77
CA LEU A 181 1.31 9.59 8.90
C LEU A 181 0.09 10.38 9.41
N ALA A 182 -0.79 10.79 8.51
CA ALA A 182 -2.08 11.41 8.84
C ALA A 182 -3.15 10.42 9.35
N GLY A 183 -2.83 9.14 9.54
CA GLY A 183 -3.74 8.09 10.01
C GLY A 183 -4.71 7.55 8.95
N GLY A 184 -4.51 7.89 7.67
CA GLY A 184 -5.39 7.55 6.55
C GLY A 184 -5.08 6.23 5.84
N SER A 185 -4.33 5.32 6.46
CA SER A 185 -3.83 4.10 5.81
C SER A 185 -4.41 2.79 6.39
N SER A 186 -4.17 1.72 5.65
CA SER A 186 -4.36 0.33 6.05
C SER A 186 -3.23 -0.49 5.45
N TRP A 187 -3.20 -1.79 5.70
CA TRP A 187 -2.19 -2.67 5.15
C TRP A 187 -2.74 -4.08 4.93
N VAL A 188 -2.08 -4.78 4.01
CA VAL A 188 -2.36 -6.18 3.63
C VAL A 188 -1.11 -7.03 3.83
N GLY A 189 -1.29 -8.34 3.95
CA GLY A 189 -0.23 -9.29 4.26
C GLY A 189 -0.10 -9.59 5.73
N ASP A 190 1.12 -9.92 6.15
CA ASP A 190 1.42 -10.33 7.52
C ASP A 190 2.80 -9.84 7.98
N ALA A 191 3.02 -9.81 9.29
CA ALA A 191 4.24 -9.26 9.88
C ALA A 191 5.51 -10.09 9.61
N ASP A 192 5.35 -11.33 9.17
CA ASP A 192 6.41 -12.32 8.96
C ASP A 192 6.78 -12.49 7.49
N GLU A 193 5.94 -12.06 6.53
CA GLU A 193 6.23 -11.98 5.08
C GLU A 193 6.24 -10.53 4.54
N GLY A 194 5.81 -9.56 5.34
CA GLY A 194 5.78 -8.14 4.99
C GLY A 194 4.36 -7.56 4.97
N ALA A 195 4.25 -6.33 5.49
CA ALA A 195 3.02 -5.55 5.49
C ALA A 195 3.06 -4.50 4.38
N LEU A 196 2.26 -4.69 3.33
CA LEU A 196 2.13 -3.74 2.22
C LEU A 196 1.12 -2.66 2.60
N LEU A 197 1.56 -1.41 2.58
CA LEU A 197 0.78 -0.24 2.97
C LEU A 197 -0.14 0.23 1.84
N LEU A 198 -1.36 0.60 2.19
CA LEU A 198 -2.37 1.13 1.29
C LEU A 198 -2.88 2.48 1.80
N PRO A 199 -2.99 3.51 0.94
CA PRO A 199 -3.42 4.86 1.34
C PRO A 199 -4.95 4.96 1.43
N CYS A 200 -5.57 4.07 2.23
CA CYS A 200 -6.96 4.15 2.60
C CYS A 200 -7.18 3.46 3.94
N LEU A 201 -8.17 3.89 4.72
CA LEU A 201 -8.55 3.21 5.97
C LEU A 201 -9.03 1.77 5.75
N LYS A 202 -9.62 1.51 4.58
CA LYS A 202 -10.13 0.19 4.23
C LYS A 202 -10.23 0.03 2.71
N PRO A 203 -9.64 -1.04 2.14
CA PRO A 203 -9.81 -1.35 0.73
C PRO A 203 -11.28 -1.65 0.39
N THR A 204 -11.71 -1.21 -0.80
CA THR A 204 -13.00 -1.60 -1.37
C THR A 204 -13.04 -3.10 -1.63
N VAL A 205 -14.22 -3.72 -1.52
CA VAL A 205 -14.40 -5.18 -1.74
C VAL A 205 -13.85 -5.63 -3.09
N ARG A 206 -13.99 -4.80 -4.14
CA ARG A 206 -13.36 -5.02 -5.44
C ARG A 206 -13.30 -3.71 -6.24
N TYR A 207 -12.13 -3.39 -6.78
CA TYR A 207 -11.98 -2.28 -7.71
C TYR A 207 -12.36 -2.74 -9.12
N LEU A 208 -13.13 -1.89 -9.80
CA LEU A 208 -13.55 -2.14 -11.17
C LEU A 208 -12.65 -1.39 -12.15
N ARG A 209 -12.42 -2.01 -13.30
CA ARG A 209 -11.76 -1.35 -14.42
C ARG A 209 -12.74 -0.45 -15.13
N VAL A 210 -12.30 0.76 -15.41
CA VAL A 210 -13.03 1.69 -16.27
C VAL A 210 -12.34 1.68 -17.63
N GLU A 211 -13.02 1.16 -18.65
CA GLU A 211 -12.55 1.27 -20.03
C GLU A 211 -12.97 2.64 -20.59
N GLY A 212 -11.98 3.45 -21.01
CA GLY A 212 -12.17 4.53 -21.99
C GLY A 212 -12.86 5.82 -21.52
N THR A 213 -12.06 6.84 -21.24
CA THR A 213 -12.11 8.13 -21.94
C THR A 213 -10.74 8.79 -21.77
N PRO A 214 -10.12 9.37 -22.82
CA PRO A 214 -8.91 10.18 -22.61
C PRO A 214 -9.23 11.24 -21.57
N LEU A 215 -8.33 11.47 -20.62
CA LEU A 215 -8.42 12.62 -19.71
C LEU A 215 -8.25 13.88 -20.57
N VAL A 216 -9.37 14.43 -21.06
CA VAL A 216 -9.37 15.67 -21.82
C VAL A 216 -9.03 16.80 -20.85
N ALA A 217 -7.93 17.48 -21.12
CA ALA A 217 -7.57 18.72 -20.46
C ALA A 217 -8.66 19.78 -20.70
N GLY A 218 -9.19 20.36 -19.62
CA GLY A 218 -9.86 21.66 -19.59
C GLY A 218 -11.09 21.85 -20.47
N GLY A 219 -12.28 21.91 -19.86
CA GLY A 219 -13.45 22.47 -20.54
C GLY A 219 -14.73 22.32 -19.74
N ALA A 220 -15.21 23.44 -19.20
CA ALA A 220 -16.54 23.54 -18.62
C ALA A 220 -17.61 23.10 -19.65
N GLY A 221 -18.39 22.08 -19.30
CA GLY A 221 -19.46 21.58 -20.16
C GLY A 221 -20.48 20.76 -19.38
N LYS A 222 -21.61 21.38 -19.07
CA LYS A 222 -22.82 20.74 -18.53
C LYS A 222 -23.27 19.60 -19.47
N THR A 223 -23.67 18.44 -18.94
CA THR A 223 -24.99 17.82 -19.23
C THR A 223 -25.27 16.47 -18.54
N SER A 224 -26.47 16.43 -17.97
CA SER A 224 -27.41 15.33 -17.69
C SER A 224 -26.98 14.05 -16.98
N VAL A 225 -27.37 13.99 -15.71
CA VAL A 225 -27.67 12.78 -14.93
C VAL A 225 -28.83 12.02 -15.57
N ARG A 226 -28.66 10.72 -15.85
CA ARG A 226 -29.78 9.77 -16.00
C ARG A 226 -29.71 8.74 -14.87
N SER A 227 -30.64 8.89 -13.94
CA SER A 227 -30.88 7.94 -12.86
C SER A 227 -31.35 6.60 -13.42
N ARG A 228 -30.83 5.49 -12.92
CA ARG A 228 -31.45 4.17 -13.04
C ARG A 228 -31.72 3.59 -11.66
N SER A 229 -32.97 3.81 -11.25
CA SER A 229 -33.85 2.94 -10.46
C SER A 229 -33.20 1.93 -9.51
N GLN A 230 -33.32 2.25 -8.23
CA GLN A 230 -33.34 1.29 -7.13
C GLN A 230 -34.41 0.22 -7.39
N SER A 231 -34.05 -1.06 -7.21
CA SER A 231 -35.03 -2.11 -6.93
C SER A 231 -34.65 -2.80 -5.63
N SER A 232 -35.69 -2.97 -4.80
CA SER A 232 -35.68 -3.38 -3.40
C SER A 232 -35.39 -4.87 -3.27
N LEU A 233 -34.49 -5.26 -2.35
CA LEU A 233 -34.47 -6.59 -1.73
C LEU A 233 -34.00 -6.50 -0.25
N THR A 234 -34.98 -6.63 0.64
CA THR A 234 -34.96 -7.27 1.97
C THR A 234 -34.01 -6.73 3.05
N THR A 235 -34.60 -6.08 4.06
CA THR A 235 -33.98 -5.61 5.31
C THR A 235 -33.54 -6.78 6.20
N MET A 236 -32.40 -7.40 5.90
CA MET A 236 -31.69 -8.28 6.83
C MET A 236 -30.94 -7.41 7.86
N ALA A 237 -31.01 -7.78 9.14
CA ALA A 237 -30.36 -7.06 10.24
C ALA A 237 -28.87 -6.83 9.92
N ARG A 238 -28.51 -5.55 9.77
CA ARG A 238 -27.15 -5.09 9.52
C ARG A 238 -26.43 -5.02 10.86
N GLN A 239 -25.42 -5.86 11.08
CA GLN A 239 -24.58 -5.84 12.29
C GLN A 239 -23.16 -5.37 11.97
N THR A 240 -22.43 -4.90 12.97
CA THR A 240 -21.01 -4.54 12.83
C THR A 240 -20.11 -5.76 12.95
N CYS A 241 -19.03 -5.79 12.19
CA CYS A 241 -18.06 -6.87 12.16
C CYS A 241 -17.43 -7.09 13.55
N ALA A 242 -17.47 -8.32 14.03
CA ALA A 242 -17.05 -8.68 15.37
C ALA A 242 -15.53 -8.62 15.60
N CYS A 243 -14.72 -8.32 14.56
CA CYS A 243 -13.30 -8.01 14.73
C CYS A 243 -13.03 -6.57 15.21
N GLY A 244 -14.08 -5.77 15.42
CA GLY A 244 -13.96 -4.38 15.88
C GLY A 244 -13.67 -3.37 14.77
N CYS A 245 -13.67 -3.77 13.48
CA CYS A 245 -13.37 -2.85 12.38
C CYS A 245 -14.52 -1.91 11.97
N GLY A 246 -15.64 -1.93 12.69
CA GLY A 246 -16.81 -1.09 12.41
C GLY A 246 -17.57 -1.40 11.11
N ALA A 247 -17.11 -2.36 10.29
CA ALA A 247 -17.74 -2.67 9.02
C ALA A 247 -19.15 -3.27 9.21
N VAL A 248 -20.14 -2.77 8.47
CA VAL A 248 -21.47 -3.39 8.41
C VAL A 248 -21.40 -4.67 7.59
N VAL A 249 -21.83 -5.78 8.18
CA VAL A 249 -21.73 -7.13 7.63
C VAL A 249 -23.07 -7.85 7.72
N ARG A 250 -23.30 -8.79 6.80
CA ARG A 250 -24.44 -9.72 6.83
C ARG A 250 -24.17 -10.99 7.66
N ARG A 251 -22.91 -11.22 8.04
CA ARG A 251 -22.42 -12.34 8.87
C ARG A 251 -21.64 -11.78 10.06
N THR A 252 -21.11 -12.60 10.96
CA THR A 252 -20.35 -12.13 12.13
C THR A 252 -19.06 -11.39 11.76
N PHE A 253 -18.42 -11.80 10.65
CA PHE A 253 -17.17 -11.24 10.17
C PHE A 253 -17.23 -10.92 8.67
N LEU A 254 -16.38 -9.99 8.22
CA LEU A 254 -15.97 -9.94 6.82
C LEU A 254 -15.14 -11.19 6.47
N PRO A 255 -15.13 -11.63 5.20
CA PRO A 255 -14.25 -12.70 4.76
C PRO A 255 -12.79 -12.46 5.22
N GLY A 256 -12.19 -13.43 5.93
CA GLY A 256 -10.81 -13.36 6.43
C GLY A 256 -10.60 -12.59 7.74
N HIS A 257 -11.58 -11.80 8.18
CA HIS A 257 -11.43 -11.02 9.41
C HIS A 257 -11.52 -11.86 10.69
N ASP A 258 -12.16 -13.02 10.63
CA ASP A 258 -12.15 -14.03 11.68
C ASP A 258 -10.76 -14.62 11.88
N ALA A 259 -10.07 -14.98 10.78
CA ALA A 259 -8.69 -15.46 10.81
C ALA A 259 -7.73 -14.37 11.34
N LYS A 260 -7.90 -13.12 10.89
CA LYS A 260 -7.12 -11.97 11.38
C LYS A 260 -7.32 -11.73 12.87
N LEU A 261 -8.56 -11.67 13.35
CA LEU A 261 -8.86 -11.54 14.77
C LEU A 261 -8.29 -12.72 15.56
N ARG A 262 -8.45 -13.95 15.06
CA ARG A 262 -7.92 -15.16 15.71
C ARG A 262 -6.40 -15.12 15.84
N SER A 263 -5.67 -14.75 14.79
CA SER A 263 -4.21 -14.60 14.81
C SER A 263 -3.77 -13.52 15.81
N GLN A 264 -4.44 -12.37 15.82
CA GLN A 264 -4.18 -11.30 16.79
C GLN A 264 -4.43 -11.76 18.23
N LEU A 265 -5.53 -12.47 18.49
CA LEU A 265 -5.87 -12.99 19.80
C LEU A 265 -4.91 -14.09 20.26
N LEU A 266 -4.50 -15.01 19.37
CA LEU A 266 -3.48 -16.04 19.68
C LEU A 266 -2.13 -15.41 20.04
N ARG A 267 -1.77 -14.29 19.40
CA ARG A 267 -0.55 -13.53 19.73
C ARG A 267 -0.65 -12.88 21.11
N LYS A 268 -1.77 -12.22 21.41
CA LYS A 268 -2.02 -11.57 22.71
C LYS A 268 -2.25 -12.56 23.85
N ALA A 269 -2.72 -13.77 23.55
CA ALA A 269 -2.95 -14.83 24.53
C ALA A 269 -1.65 -15.34 25.17
N ARG A 270 -0.49 -15.11 24.54
CA ARG A 270 0.83 -15.38 25.13
C ARG A 270 1.18 -14.45 26.28
N THR A 271 0.51 -13.28 26.38
CA THR A 271 0.87 -12.21 27.33
C THR A 271 -0.30 -11.66 28.13
N GLY A 272 -1.55 -12.11 27.93
CA GLY A 272 -2.71 -11.57 28.67
C GLY A 272 -3.95 -12.46 28.75
N ALA A 273 -4.57 -12.48 29.94
CA ALA A 273 -5.76 -13.29 30.27
C ALA A 273 -7.01 -12.90 29.46
N SER A 274 -7.15 -11.63 29.07
CA SER A 274 -8.31 -11.13 28.30
C SER A 274 -8.38 -11.74 26.89
N ALA A 275 -7.23 -11.91 26.21
CA ALA A 275 -7.19 -12.53 24.89
C ALA A 275 -7.48 -14.04 24.93
N GLN A 276 -7.04 -14.73 25.98
CA GLN A 276 -7.38 -16.14 26.21
C GLN A 276 -8.89 -16.34 26.45
N ALA A 277 -9.50 -15.46 27.25
CA ALA A 277 -10.94 -15.52 27.51
C ALA A 277 -11.77 -15.31 26.24
N GLU A 278 -11.37 -14.37 25.37
CA GLU A 278 -12.05 -14.11 24.11
C GLU A 278 -11.88 -15.26 23.09
N LEU A 279 -10.70 -15.92 23.06
CA LEU A 279 -10.51 -17.14 22.27
C LEU A 279 -11.41 -18.29 22.75
N LYS A 280 -11.56 -18.48 24.07
CA LYS A 280 -12.44 -19.52 24.65
C LYS A 280 -13.90 -19.24 24.32
N ARG A 281 -14.35 -18.00 24.50
CA ARG A 281 -15.73 -17.56 24.21
C ARG A 281 -16.14 -17.85 22.77
N ARG A 282 -15.21 -17.75 21.82
CA ARG A 282 -15.45 -17.97 20.38
C ARG A 282 -15.17 -19.41 19.91
N ASN A 283 -14.84 -20.32 20.83
CA ASN A 283 -14.51 -21.71 20.55
C ASN A 283 -13.33 -21.86 19.54
N TRP A 284 -12.32 -21.00 19.67
CA TRP A 284 -11.14 -20.97 18.79
C TRP A 284 -9.87 -21.54 19.44
N LEU A 285 -9.98 -21.95 20.71
CA LEU A 285 -9.04 -22.81 21.41
C LEU A 285 -9.48 -24.27 21.23
N LEU A 286 -8.53 -25.16 20.92
CA LEU A 286 -8.69 -26.60 21.08
C LEU A 286 -8.59 -26.97 22.57
#